data_AF-A0A956MYL5-F1
#
_entry.id   AF-A0A956MYL5-F1
#
_cell.length_a   1.000
_cell.length_b   1.000
_cell.length_c   1.000
_cell.angle_alpha   90.00
_cell.angle_beta   90.00
_cell.angle_gamma   90.00
#
_symmetry.space_group_name_H-M   'P 1'
#
loop_
_entity.id
_entity.type
_entity.pdbx_description
1 polymer ?
#
loop_
_entity_poly.entity_id
_entity_poly.type
_entity_poly.pdbx_seq_one_letter_code
_entity_poly.pdbx_strand_id
1 'polypeptide(L)' 'MPKDEWLKKRKCGIGGSDASSILGLNPYRSSMAVYIDKIDDENDLRN' A
#
# COMPACT_ATOMS: atom_id res chain seq x y z
N MET A 1 -0.77 -13.69 14.47
CA MET A 1 -0.15 -12.43 14.04
C MET A 1 -1.05 -11.29 14.50
N PRO A 2 -0.55 -10.35 15.32
CA PRO A 2 -1.28 -9.13 15.64
C PRO A 2 -1.64 -8.35 14.37
N LYS A 3 -2.77 -7.63 14.42
CA LYS A 3 -3.26 -6.84 13.28
C LYS A 3 -2.18 -5.93 12.69
N ASP A 4 -1.40 -5.29 13.55
CA ASP A 4 -0.38 -4.32 13.14
C ASP A 4 0.80 -4.99 12.42
N GLU A 5 1.20 -6.18 12.86
CA GLU A 5 2.26 -6.96 12.19
C GLU A 5 1.79 -7.38 10.78
N TRP A 6 0.52 -7.76 10.63
CA TRP A 6 -0.05 -8.09 9.33
C TRP A 6 -0.13 -6.86 8.41
N LEU A 7 -0.55 -5.72 8.94
CA LEU A 7 -0.60 -4.45 8.18
C LEU A 7 0.78 -4.05 7.66
N LYS A 8 1.82 -4.14 8.50
CA LYS A 8 3.21 -3.89 8.10
C LYS A 8 3.66 -4.83 6.99
N LYS A 9 3.45 -6.14 7.15
CA LYS A 9 3.83 -7.13 6.12
C LYS A 9 3.11 -6.90 4.78
N ARG A 10 1.87 -6.40 4.79
CA ARG A 10 1.10 -6.13 3.56
C ARG A 10 1.62 -4.91 2.78
N LYS A 11 2.40 -4.02 3.39
CA LYS A 11 3.09 -2.94 2.66
C LYS A 11 4.20 -3.48 1.75
N CYS A 12 4.81 -4.62 2.09
CA CYS A 12 5.96 -5.18 1.36
C CYS A 12 5.63 -5.89 0.01
N GLY A 13 4.40 -5.80 -0.48
CA GLY A 13 4.00 -6.40 -1.75
C GLY A 13 2.69 -5.85 -2.30
N ILE A 14 2.34 -6.25 -3.52
CA ILE A 14 1.09 -5.84 -4.18
C ILE A 14 -0.01 -6.85 -3.87
N GLY A 15 -1.07 -6.40 -3.18
CA GLY A 15 -2.27 -7.20 -2.93
C GLY A 15 -3.34 -7.03 -4.02
N GLY A 16 -4.44 -7.79 -3.90
CA GLY A 16 -5.54 -7.71 -4.88
C GLY A 16 -6.20 -6.34 -4.98
N SER A 17 -6.35 -5.64 -3.85
CA SER A 17 -6.86 -4.25 -3.85
C SER A 17 -5.92 -3.28 -4.56
N ASP A 18 -4.61 -3.48 -4.39
CA ASP A 18 -3.57 -2.68 -5.05
C ASP A 18 -3.58 -2.95 -6.56
N ALA A 19 -3.71 -4.22 -6.98
CA ALA A 19 -3.76 -4.61 -8.39
C ALA A 19 -4.90 -3.92 -9.17
N SER A 20 -6.13 -3.92 -8.64
CA SER A 20 -7.25 -3.22 -9.30
C SER A 20 -7.02 -1.71 -9.42
N SER A 21 -6.37 -1.10 -8.43
CA SER A 21 -6.05 0.34 -8.42
C SER A 21 -4.94 0.67 -9.41
N ILE A 22 -3.94 -0.20 -9.54
CA ILE A 22 -2.84 -0.07 -10.53
C ILE A 22 -3.39 -0.16 -11.96
N LEU A 23 -4.34 -1.08 -12.20
CA LEU A 23 -4.99 -1.24 -13.50
C LEU A 23 -6.03 -0.14 -13.81
N GLY A 24 -6.27 0.80 -12.90
CA GLY A 24 -7.27 1.86 -13.07
C GLY A 24 -8.73 1.38 -13.00
N LEU A 25 -8.96 0.18 -12.45
CA LEU A 25 -10.29 -0.43 -12.31
C LEU A 25 -10.96 -0.12 -10.97
N ASN A 26 -10.23 0.49 -10.03
CA ASN A 26 -10.74 0.84 -8.71
C ASN A 26 -11.31 2.28 -8.70
N PRO A 27 -12.62 2.49 -8.47
CA PRO A 27 -13.22 3.83 -8.44
C PRO A 27 -12.85 4.63 -7.18
N TYR A 28 -12.28 3.99 -6.16
CA TYR A 28 -11.99 4.60 -4.85
C TYR A 28 -10.51 4.92 -4.63
N ARG A 29 -9.60 4.34 -5.43
CA ARG A 29 -8.16 4.48 -5.21
C ARG A 29 -7.39 4.47 -6.53
N SER A 30 -6.54 5.47 -6.70
CA SER A 30 -5.68 5.58 -7.88
C SER A 30 -4.41 4.75 -7.76
N SER A 31 -3.77 4.48 -8.90
CA SER A 31 -2.43 3.88 -8.96
C SER A 31 -1.39 4.71 -8.20
N MET A 32 -1.48 6.05 -8.24
CA MET A 32 -0.60 6.95 -7.48
C MET A 32 -0.77 6.80 -5.97
N ALA A 33 -2.01 6.64 -5.48
CA ALA A 33 -2.27 6.41 -4.07
C ALA A 33 -1.77 5.03 -3.58
N VAL A 34 -1.67 4.05 -4.49
CA VAL A 34 -0.96 2.79 -4.18
C VAL A 34 0.54 3.03 -4.09
N TYR A 35 1.13 3.72 -5.07
CA TYR A 35 2.57 4.01 -5.05
C TYR A 35 2.99 4.69 -3.75
N ILE A 36 2.33 5.80 -3.39
CA ILE A 36 2.62 6.56 -2.17
C ILE A 36 2.53 5.65 -0.94
N ASP A 37 1.46 4.87 -0.77
CA ASP A 37 1.30 3.94 0.38
C ASP A 37 2.38 2.85 0.46
N LYS A 38 2.98 2.46 -0.67
CA LYS A 38 4.03 1.43 -0.73
C LYS A 38 5.44 1.97 -0.51
N ILE A 39 5.68 3.23 -0.89
CA ILE A 39 6.95 3.90 -0.65
C ILE A 39 6.98 4.67 0.67
N ASP A 40 5.82 4.98 1.22
CA ASP A 40 5.67 5.59 2.54
C ASP A 40 5.96 4.55 3.61
N ASP A 41 7.23 4.48 3.96
CA ASP A 41 7.69 3.75 5.13
C ASP A 41 7.43 4.66 6.34
N GLU A 42 6.54 4.23 7.24
CA GLU A 42 6.35 4.94 8.52
C GLU A 42 7.66 5.06 9.32
N ASN A 43 8.66 4.21 9.00
CA ASN A 43 10.00 4.27 9.58
C ASN A 43 10.96 5.22 8.84
N ASP A 44 10.58 5.77 7.68
CA ASP A 44 11.35 6.73 6.89
C ASP A 44 10.74 8.14 6.98
N LEU A 45 10.21 8.47 8.17
CA LEU A 45 10.11 9.86 8.59
C LEU A 45 11.54 10.38 8.78
N ARG A 46 12.08 10.97 7.71
CA ARG A 46 13.08 12.04 7.71
C ARG A 46 13.90 12.16 9.01
N ASN A 47 15.16 11.74 8.95
CA ASN A 47 16.19 12.54 9.63
C ASN A 47 16.14 14.00 9.13
#